data_AF-A0A962BDX7-F1
#
_entry.id   AF-A0A962BDX7-F1
#
_cell.length_a   1.000
_cell.length_b   1.000
_cell.length_c   1.000
_cell.angle_alpha   90.00
_cell.angle_beta   90.00
_cell.angle_gamma   90.00
#
_symmetry.space_group_name_H-M   'P 1'
#
loop_
_entity.id
_entity.type
_entity.pdbx_description
1 polymer ?
#
loop_
_entity_poly.entity_id
_entity_poly.type
_entity_poly.pdbx_seq_one_letter_code
_entity_poly.pdbx_strand_id
1 'polypeptide(L)'
;MKILYAFSLRHWLCLWGFLVCAGGAPVSAGTTQAPLPVACEAQDTACLFGLLGEAGAAIAEPVWRDQTYRETAKLLAYDGRAEEALALLPLIGNPDTQAMTLRGIGVALAGTTIPDSDKQALYGRLVAAGAGIVQPESRAIALRYVAKGQALAGFDDSARATIRKIDNLSQSDKAFEEVAEVQAKAERLDQALLSIADIRSPAYRDRAHGAVSKICAGRGLYPQALRAAEKIENPYNRGQALLTILEGQILAGEQEAP
;
A
#
# COMPACT_ATOMS: atom_id res chain seq x y z
N MET A 1 -43.10 -2.78 -14.31
CA MET A 1 -43.31 -1.43 -14.89
C MET A 1 -42.17 -0.56 -14.38
N LYS A 2 -41.26 0.05 -15.14
CA LYS A 2 -41.05 0.32 -16.58
C LYS A 2 -39.52 0.38 -16.78
N ILE A 3 -38.96 -0.36 -17.74
CA ILE A 3 -38.51 0.09 -19.08
C ILE A 3 -37.01 0.42 -19.14
N LEU A 4 -36.26 -0.49 -19.78
CA LEU A 4 -35.00 -0.27 -20.50
C LEU A 4 -35.24 0.61 -21.73
N TYR A 5 -34.34 1.54 -22.05
CA TYR A 5 -34.13 1.97 -23.44
C TYR A 5 -32.66 2.28 -23.73
N ALA A 6 -32.15 1.58 -24.74
CA ALA A 6 -30.97 1.90 -25.50
C ALA A 6 -31.27 3.01 -26.52
N PHE A 7 -30.29 3.87 -26.82
CA PHE A 7 -30.18 4.67 -28.05
C PHE A 7 -28.69 4.98 -28.24
N SER A 8 -27.97 4.26 -29.10
CA SER A 8 -27.84 4.46 -30.56
C SER A 8 -27.07 5.72 -30.95
N LEU A 9 -25.95 5.43 -31.64
CA LEU A 9 -25.09 6.29 -32.44
C LEU A 9 -25.84 7.30 -33.32
N ARG A 10 -25.11 8.39 -33.63
CA ARG A 10 -24.75 8.85 -34.98
C ARG A 10 -25.04 10.33 -35.18
N HIS A 11 -23.99 11.13 -35.24
CA HIS A 11 -23.72 12.30 -36.10
C HIS A 11 -22.36 12.80 -35.59
N TRP A 12 -21.34 12.97 -36.43
CA TRP A 12 -20.94 14.29 -36.89
C TRP A 12 -20.30 14.17 -38.27
N LEU A 13 -20.70 15.12 -39.11
CA LEU A 13 -20.41 15.22 -40.54
C LEU A 13 -18.94 15.54 -40.83
N CYS A 14 -18.48 14.94 -41.93
CA CYS A 14 -17.39 15.39 -42.78
C CYS A 14 -17.56 16.84 -43.23
N LEU A 15 -16.45 17.57 -43.35
CA LEU A 15 -16.32 18.65 -44.31
C LEU A 15 -14.83 18.94 -44.57
N TRP A 16 -14.54 19.21 -45.85
CA TRP A 16 -13.28 19.63 -46.49
C TRP A 16 -12.45 18.51 -47.12
N GLY A 17 -12.68 18.34 -48.43
CA GLY A 17 -11.76 17.67 -49.34
C GLY A 17 -10.69 18.62 -49.86
N PHE A 18 -9.52 18.06 -50.15
CA PHE A 18 -8.68 18.50 -51.26
C PHE A 18 -7.89 17.30 -51.80
N LEU A 19 -7.82 17.27 -53.12
CA LEU A 19 -7.31 16.24 -54.01
C LEU A 19 -5.81 16.46 -54.27
N VAL A 20 -4.92 15.47 -54.04
CA VAL A 20 -3.62 15.34 -54.72
C VAL A 20 -3.23 13.86 -54.90
N CYS A 21 -2.76 13.54 -56.10
CA CYS A 21 -2.42 12.21 -56.61
C CYS A 21 -1.07 11.65 -56.13
N ALA A 22 -1.03 10.31 -56.04
CA ALA A 22 -0.02 9.35 -56.49
C ALA A 22 1.50 9.60 -56.24
N GLY A 23 2.13 8.56 -55.67
CA GLY A 23 3.54 8.22 -55.92
C GLY A 23 4.43 8.16 -54.68
N GLY A 24 4.50 7.00 -54.02
CA GLY A 24 5.46 6.74 -52.93
C GLY A 24 5.63 5.24 -52.68
N ALA A 25 6.87 4.78 -52.79
CA ALA A 25 7.34 3.40 -52.79
C ALA A 25 6.89 2.53 -51.59
N PRO A 26 6.91 1.18 -51.72
CA PRO A 26 6.60 0.29 -50.61
C PRO A 26 7.68 0.40 -49.53
N VAL A 27 7.32 0.95 -48.37
CA VAL A 27 8.14 0.83 -47.16
C VAL A 27 8.00 -0.61 -46.68
N SER A 28 9.06 -1.40 -46.80
CA SER A 28 9.10 -2.75 -46.25
C SER A 28 8.96 -2.67 -44.74
N ALA A 29 7.80 -3.07 -44.22
CA ALA A 29 7.63 -3.39 -42.81
C ALA A 29 8.33 -4.72 -42.53
N GLY A 30 9.65 -4.67 -42.41
CA GLY A 30 10.47 -5.73 -41.86
C GLY A 30 10.52 -5.62 -40.34
N THR A 31 9.37 -5.72 -39.66
CA THR A 31 9.38 -6.08 -38.23
C THR A 31 9.46 -7.60 -38.17
N THR A 32 10.67 -8.12 -38.11
CA THR A 32 10.91 -9.46 -37.58
C THR A 32 10.51 -9.43 -36.11
N GLN A 33 9.21 -9.64 -35.84
CA GLN A 33 8.80 -10.13 -34.53
C GLN A 33 9.47 -11.48 -34.38
N ALA A 34 10.49 -11.53 -33.52
CA ALA A 34 10.97 -12.79 -33.00
C ALA A 34 9.75 -13.57 -32.48
N PRO A 35 9.57 -14.84 -32.85
CA PRO A 35 8.43 -15.61 -32.39
C PRO A 35 8.49 -15.66 -30.87
N LEU A 36 7.41 -15.22 -30.21
CA LEU A 36 7.25 -15.41 -28.76
C LEU A 36 7.43 -16.91 -28.48
N PRO A 37 8.39 -17.31 -27.63
CA PRO A 37 8.60 -18.71 -27.35
C PRO A 37 7.46 -19.17 -26.43
N VAL A 38 6.91 -20.35 -26.78
CA VAL A 38 5.89 -21.10 -26.04
C VAL A 38 4.49 -20.46 -26.10
N ALA A 39 3.51 -21.24 -26.56
CA ALA A 39 2.10 -20.85 -26.55
C ALA A 39 1.63 -20.71 -25.09
N CYS A 40 1.82 -19.52 -24.52
CA CYS A 40 1.30 -19.19 -23.22
C CYS A 40 -0.22 -19.09 -23.30
N GLU A 41 -0.93 -19.98 -22.59
CA GLU A 41 -2.37 -19.85 -22.48
C GLU A 41 -2.72 -18.67 -21.57
N ALA A 42 -3.67 -17.85 -21.99
CA ALA A 42 -4.03 -16.64 -21.25
C ALA A 42 -4.60 -16.92 -19.84
N GLN A 43 -4.97 -18.16 -19.54
CA GLN A 43 -5.46 -18.59 -18.23
C GLN A 43 -4.35 -19.12 -17.30
N ASP A 44 -3.17 -19.42 -17.82
CA ASP A 44 -2.05 -19.91 -17.01
C ASP A 44 -1.31 -18.72 -16.38
N THR A 45 -1.62 -18.46 -15.10
CA THR A 45 -1.02 -17.35 -14.36
C THR A 45 0.49 -17.54 -14.19
N ALA A 46 0.98 -18.77 -14.01
CA ALA A 46 2.41 -19.04 -13.88
C ALA A 46 3.15 -18.68 -15.18
N CYS A 47 2.56 -19.04 -16.32
CA CYS A 47 3.08 -18.66 -17.62
C CYS A 47 3.08 -17.13 -17.82
N LEU A 48 1.99 -16.44 -17.47
CA LEU A 48 1.92 -14.97 -17.57
C LEU A 48 2.96 -14.27 -16.70
N PHE A 49 3.26 -14.79 -15.51
CA PHE A 49 4.35 -14.26 -14.68
C PHE A 49 5.73 -14.45 -15.32
N GLY A 50 5.95 -15.59 -16.00
CA GLY A 50 7.16 -15.81 -16.80
C GLY A 50 7.30 -14.75 -17.90
N LEU A 51 6.23 -14.53 -18.68
CA LEU A 51 6.21 -13.50 -19.72
C LEU A 51 6.44 -12.09 -19.17
N LEU A 52 5.89 -11.76 -17.98
CA LEU A 52 6.15 -10.47 -17.33
C LEU A 52 7.61 -10.31 -16.90
N GLY A 53 8.26 -11.40 -16.46
CA GLY A 53 9.69 -11.41 -16.15
C GLY A 53 10.54 -11.11 -17.39
N GLU A 54 10.25 -11.79 -18.51
CA GLU A 54 10.93 -11.56 -19.79
C GLU A 54 10.68 -10.15 -20.34
N ALA A 55 9.43 -9.70 -20.30
CA ALA A 55 9.05 -8.36 -20.71
C ALA A 55 9.77 -7.29 -19.87
N GLY A 56 9.84 -7.49 -18.54
CA GLY A 56 10.62 -6.64 -17.64
C GLY A 56 12.09 -6.56 -18.06
N ALA A 57 12.72 -7.71 -18.33
CA ALA A 57 14.12 -7.76 -18.73
C ALA A 57 14.40 -7.08 -20.08
N ALA A 58 13.42 -7.08 -21.00
CA ALA A 58 13.51 -6.44 -22.30
C ALA A 58 13.31 -4.91 -22.27
N ILE A 59 12.76 -4.34 -21.20
CA ILE A 59 12.54 -2.89 -21.09
C ILE A 59 13.87 -2.16 -20.87
N ALA A 60 14.26 -1.33 -21.86
CA ALA A 60 15.48 -0.55 -21.80
C ALA A 60 15.41 0.62 -20.80
N GLU A 61 14.25 1.30 -20.72
CA GLU A 61 14.05 2.46 -19.84
C GLU A 61 13.96 2.03 -18.37
N PRO A 62 14.92 2.41 -17.50
CA PRO A 62 15.00 1.91 -16.13
C PRO A 62 13.74 2.16 -15.31
N VAL A 63 13.10 3.33 -15.47
CA VAL A 63 11.89 3.68 -14.71
C VAL A 63 10.74 2.71 -15.02
N TRP A 64 10.56 2.38 -16.30
CA TRP A 64 9.52 1.46 -16.75
C TRP A 64 9.82 0.02 -16.38
N ARG A 65 11.09 -0.38 -16.45
CA ARG A 65 11.51 -1.71 -15.99
C ARG A 65 11.24 -1.90 -14.50
N ASP A 66 11.69 -0.95 -13.68
CA ASP A 66 11.52 -0.97 -12.22
C ASP A 66 10.04 -0.99 -11.83
N GLN A 67 9.21 -0.21 -12.54
CA GLN A 67 7.76 -0.21 -12.34
C GLN A 67 7.12 -1.57 -12.70
N THR A 68 7.52 -2.18 -13.83
CA THR A 68 7.04 -3.52 -14.22
C THR A 68 7.39 -4.56 -13.17
N TYR A 69 8.62 -4.57 -12.66
CA TYR A 69 9.00 -5.50 -11.59
C TYR A 69 8.26 -5.24 -10.28
N ARG A 70 8.02 -3.98 -9.90
CA ARG A 70 7.20 -3.64 -8.73
C ARG A 70 5.79 -4.22 -8.85
N GLU A 71 5.11 -3.99 -9.97
CA GLU A 71 3.73 -4.48 -10.16
C GLU A 71 3.69 -6.01 -10.24
N THR A 72 4.68 -6.62 -10.89
CA THR A 72 4.82 -8.08 -10.96
C THR A 72 5.00 -8.68 -9.56
N ALA A 73 5.90 -8.11 -8.74
CA ALA A 73 6.13 -8.54 -7.36
C ALA A 73 4.87 -8.40 -6.50
N LYS A 74 4.13 -7.30 -6.65
CA LYS A 74 2.86 -7.10 -5.96
C LYS A 74 1.84 -8.18 -6.32
N LEU A 75 1.70 -8.51 -7.61
CA LEU A 75 0.78 -9.56 -8.08
C LEU A 75 1.21 -10.95 -7.59
N LEU A 76 2.50 -11.28 -7.68
CA LEU A 76 3.05 -12.53 -7.11
C LEU A 76 2.74 -12.66 -5.62
N ALA A 77 2.85 -11.57 -4.85
CA ALA A 77 2.53 -11.59 -3.43
C ALA A 77 1.03 -11.82 -3.15
N TYR A 78 0.12 -11.26 -3.97
CA TYR A 78 -1.31 -11.57 -3.88
C TYR A 78 -1.64 -13.01 -4.28
N ASP A 79 -0.86 -13.61 -5.17
CA ASP A 79 -0.95 -15.01 -5.58
C ASP A 79 -0.32 -15.99 -4.56
N GLY A 80 0.13 -15.49 -3.40
CA GLY A 80 0.78 -16.30 -2.36
C GLY A 80 2.26 -16.65 -2.64
N ARG A 81 2.82 -16.12 -3.73
CA ARG A 81 4.21 -16.36 -4.19
C ARG A 81 5.15 -15.27 -3.70
N ALA A 82 5.09 -14.97 -2.40
CA ALA A 82 5.87 -13.88 -1.78
C ALA A 82 7.39 -14.06 -1.92
N GLU A 83 7.85 -15.31 -1.99
CA GLU A 83 9.24 -15.70 -2.26
C GLU A 83 9.74 -15.20 -3.62
N GLU A 84 8.95 -15.44 -4.67
CA GLU A 84 9.26 -15.01 -6.02
C GLU A 84 9.11 -13.49 -6.16
N ALA A 85 8.14 -12.90 -5.47
CA ALA A 85 8.01 -11.44 -5.39
C ALA A 85 9.28 -10.79 -4.82
N LEU A 86 9.84 -11.36 -3.75
CA LEU A 86 11.10 -10.90 -3.14
C LEU A 86 12.30 -11.03 -4.09
N ALA A 87 12.31 -12.08 -4.93
CA ALA A 87 13.39 -12.31 -5.90
C ALA A 87 13.48 -11.22 -6.99
N LEU A 88 12.42 -10.42 -7.19
CA LEU A 88 12.43 -9.29 -8.13
C LEU A 88 13.09 -8.03 -7.55
N LEU A 89 13.23 -7.89 -6.23
CA LEU A 89 13.79 -6.68 -5.60
C LEU A 89 15.21 -6.32 -6.08
N PRO A 90 16.15 -7.27 -6.21
CA PRO A 90 17.50 -6.97 -6.72
C PRO A 90 17.51 -6.49 -8.18
N LEU A 91 16.44 -6.73 -8.94
CA LEU A 91 16.31 -6.29 -10.34
C LEU A 91 15.82 -4.84 -10.46
N ILE A 92 15.37 -4.24 -9.36
CA ILE A 92 14.88 -2.87 -9.28
C ILE A 92 16.05 -1.96 -8.88
N GLY A 93 16.42 -1.04 -9.76
CA GLY A 93 17.58 -0.15 -9.55
C GLY A 93 17.27 1.05 -8.65
N ASN A 94 16.05 1.58 -8.71
CA ASN A 94 15.64 2.75 -7.95
C ASN A 94 15.26 2.39 -6.49
N PRO A 95 15.92 2.98 -5.47
CA PRO A 95 15.66 2.69 -4.06
C PRO A 95 14.23 2.98 -3.60
N ASP A 96 13.59 4.04 -4.11
CA ASP A 96 12.21 4.38 -3.76
C ASP A 96 11.24 3.33 -4.33
N THR A 97 11.48 2.85 -5.55
CA THR A 97 10.71 1.76 -6.14
C THR A 97 10.90 0.46 -5.37
N GLN A 98 12.10 0.16 -4.85
CA GLN A 98 12.31 -0.97 -3.94
C GLN A 98 11.46 -0.84 -2.67
N ALA A 99 11.43 0.34 -2.05
CA ALA A 99 10.62 0.60 -0.86
C ALA A 99 9.12 0.46 -1.14
N MET A 100 8.63 0.96 -2.29
CA MET A 100 7.25 0.78 -2.73
C MET A 100 6.90 -0.69 -3.03
N THR A 101 7.86 -1.46 -3.54
CA THR A 101 7.69 -2.90 -3.80
C THR A 101 7.51 -3.66 -2.48
N LEU A 102 8.37 -3.39 -1.49
CA LEU A 102 8.25 -3.96 -0.15
C LEU A 102 6.92 -3.62 0.53
N ARG A 103 6.39 -2.41 0.32
CA ARG A 103 5.03 -2.06 0.75
C ARG A 103 3.98 -2.97 0.12
N GLY A 104 4.04 -3.16 -1.19
CA GLY A 104 3.10 -4.01 -1.93
C GLY A 104 3.10 -5.45 -1.42
N ILE A 105 4.30 -6.04 -1.30
CA ILE A 105 4.47 -7.41 -0.80
C ILE A 105 3.99 -7.51 0.65
N GLY A 106 4.40 -6.59 1.53
CA GLY A 106 4.05 -6.63 2.94
C GLY A 106 2.55 -6.48 3.21
N VAL A 107 1.82 -5.69 2.42
CA VAL A 107 0.36 -5.56 2.52
C VAL A 107 -0.35 -6.81 1.99
N ALA A 108 0.06 -7.33 0.83
CA ALA A 108 -0.53 -8.54 0.26
C ALA A 108 -0.32 -9.74 1.21
N LEU A 109 0.89 -9.88 1.75
CA LEU A 109 1.25 -10.94 2.70
C LEU A 109 0.37 -10.93 3.95
N ALA A 110 -0.04 -9.75 4.45
CA ALA A 110 -0.89 -9.65 5.64
C ALA A 110 -2.22 -10.40 5.46
N GLY A 111 -2.80 -10.33 4.26
CA GLY A 111 -4.08 -10.95 3.91
C GLY A 111 -4.01 -12.45 3.57
N THR A 112 -2.82 -13.06 3.58
CA THR A 112 -2.67 -14.49 3.28
C THR A 112 -3.10 -15.37 4.46
N THR A 113 -3.48 -16.61 4.19
CA THR A 113 -3.92 -17.61 5.18
C THR A 113 -2.84 -18.64 5.52
N ILE A 114 -1.59 -18.40 5.11
CA ILE A 114 -0.45 -19.27 5.48
C ILE A 114 -0.21 -19.24 7.00
N PRO A 115 0.46 -20.27 7.57
CA PRO A 115 0.79 -20.29 8.99
C PRO A 115 1.55 -19.04 9.44
N ASP A 116 1.29 -18.59 10.67
CA ASP A 116 1.93 -17.38 11.22
C ASP A 116 3.46 -17.51 11.29
N SER A 117 4.00 -18.72 11.52
CA SER A 117 5.44 -18.97 11.48
C SER A 117 6.04 -18.60 10.12
N ASP A 118 5.36 -18.99 9.04
CA ASP A 118 5.84 -18.81 7.67
C ASP A 118 5.67 -17.34 7.27
N LYS A 119 4.55 -16.73 7.66
CA LYS A 119 4.32 -15.29 7.47
C LYS A 119 5.36 -14.45 8.21
N GLN A 120 5.71 -14.81 9.46
CA GLN A 120 6.77 -14.15 10.21
C GLN A 120 8.14 -14.32 9.56
N ALA A 121 8.47 -15.51 9.05
CA ALA A 121 9.71 -15.74 8.30
C ALA A 121 9.80 -14.85 7.05
N LEU A 122 8.71 -14.75 6.28
CA LEU A 122 8.62 -13.85 5.12
C LEU A 122 8.75 -12.38 5.51
N TYR A 123 8.12 -11.93 6.60
CA TYR A 123 8.35 -10.57 7.10
C TYR A 123 9.79 -10.34 7.55
N GLY A 124 10.44 -11.33 8.17
CA GLY A 124 11.86 -11.26 8.51
C GLY A 124 12.73 -10.97 7.28
N ARG A 125 12.40 -11.59 6.15
CA ARG A 125 13.07 -11.34 4.87
C ARG A 125 12.75 -9.97 4.29
N LEU A 126 11.50 -9.50 4.38
CA LEU A 126 11.12 -8.14 3.99
C LEU A 126 11.88 -7.09 4.81
N VAL A 127 12.06 -7.32 6.12
CA VAL A 127 12.86 -6.46 6.99
C VAL A 127 14.33 -6.45 6.56
N ALA A 128 14.91 -7.63 6.27
CA ALA A 128 16.29 -7.74 5.81
C ALA A 128 16.50 -7.02 4.46
N ALA A 129 15.58 -7.22 3.50
CA ALA A 129 15.60 -6.57 2.19
C ALA A 129 15.45 -5.06 2.32
N GLY A 130 14.51 -4.58 3.14
CA GLY A 130 14.32 -3.15 3.41
C GLY A 130 15.55 -2.51 4.06
N ALA A 131 16.15 -3.18 5.03
CA ALA A 131 17.39 -2.71 5.69
C ALA A 131 18.59 -2.65 4.73
N GLY A 132 18.60 -3.49 3.69
CA GLY A 132 19.63 -3.53 2.66
C GLY A 132 19.51 -2.44 1.58
N ILE A 133 18.45 -1.62 1.59
CA ILE A 133 18.31 -0.52 0.63
C ILE A 133 19.40 0.53 0.88
N VAL A 134 20.11 0.90 -0.19
CA VAL A 134 21.31 1.76 -0.14
C VAL A 134 20.97 3.18 0.31
N GLN A 135 19.88 3.76 -0.19
CA GLN A 135 19.50 5.13 0.13
C GLN A 135 18.81 5.20 1.50
N PRO A 136 19.33 5.98 2.47
CA PRO A 136 18.80 5.97 3.84
C PRO A 136 17.33 6.35 3.97
N GLU A 137 16.87 7.34 3.20
CA GLU A 137 15.47 7.78 3.22
C GLU A 137 14.54 6.69 2.67
N SER A 138 14.89 6.08 1.54
CA SER A 138 14.14 4.97 0.96
C SER A 138 14.14 3.73 1.86
N ARG A 139 15.26 3.45 2.54
CA ARG A 139 15.37 2.42 3.58
C ARG A 139 14.42 2.69 4.74
N ALA A 140 14.38 3.91 5.26
CA ALA A 140 13.45 4.30 6.33
C ALA A 140 11.98 4.12 5.89
N ILE A 141 11.66 4.54 4.66
CA ILE A 141 10.33 4.38 4.07
C ILE A 141 9.97 2.89 3.92
N ALA A 142 10.90 2.06 3.46
CA ALA A 142 10.71 0.63 3.32
C ALA A 142 10.41 -0.05 4.66
N LEU A 143 11.25 0.21 5.68
CA LEU A 143 11.05 -0.35 7.02
C LEU A 143 9.72 0.11 7.64
N ARG A 144 9.33 1.37 7.44
CA ARG A 144 7.99 1.86 7.84
C ARG A 144 6.88 1.04 7.18
N TYR A 145 6.97 0.81 5.86
CA TYR A 145 5.94 0.05 5.15
C TYR A 145 5.91 -1.43 5.53
N VAL A 146 7.06 -2.05 5.78
CA VAL A 146 7.13 -3.42 6.29
C VAL A 146 6.51 -3.52 7.68
N ALA A 147 6.81 -2.58 8.58
CA ALA A 147 6.20 -2.52 9.91
C ALA A 147 4.67 -2.35 9.84
N LYS A 148 4.17 -1.52 8.93
CA LYS A 148 2.73 -1.39 8.67
C LYS A 148 2.11 -2.71 8.19
N GLY A 149 2.80 -3.44 7.31
CA GLY A 149 2.40 -4.79 6.89
C GLY A 149 2.34 -5.77 8.05
N GLN A 150 3.38 -5.80 8.90
CA GLN A 150 3.42 -6.62 10.12
C GLN A 150 2.24 -6.28 11.05
N ALA A 151 1.94 -5.00 11.26
CA ALA A 151 0.80 -4.57 12.06
C ALA A 151 -0.53 -5.00 11.44
N LEU A 152 -0.71 -4.91 10.12
CA LEU A 152 -1.90 -5.42 9.43
C LEU A 152 -2.06 -6.95 9.61
N ALA A 153 -0.95 -7.68 9.68
CA ALA A 153 -0.92 -9.12 9.88
C ALA A 153 -1.12 -9.56 11.34
N GLY A 154 -1.22 -8.64 12.30
CA GLY A 154 -1.34 -8.98 13.72
C GLY A 154 -0.01 -9.01 14.50
N PHE A 155 1.14 -8.81 13.82
CA PHE A 155 2.47 -8.96 14.41
C PHE A 155 2.99 -7.66 15.04
N ASP A 156 2.33 -7.21 16.10
CA ASP A 156 2.55 -5.88 16.70
C ASP A 156 3.95 -5.70 17.29
N ASP A 157 4.46 -6.71 18.00
CA ASP A 157 5.81 -6.65 18.58
C ASP A 157 6.87 -6.58 17.49
N SER A 158 6.70 -7.36 16.42
CA SER A 158 7.59 -7.33 15.25
C SER A 158 7.52 -5.99 14.53
N ALA A 159 6.33 -5.41 14.37
CA ALA A 159 6.16 -4.08 13.77
C ALA A 159 6.93 -3.01 14.55
N ARG A 160 6.77 -2.95 15.88
CA ARG A 160 7.52 -2.01 16.73
C ARG A 160 9.02 -2.26 16.67
N ALA A 161 9.46 -3.52 16.69
CA ALA A 161 10.88 -3.88 16.54
C ALA A 161 11.46 -3.42 15.20
N THR A 162 10.72 -3.54 14.10
CA THR A 162 11.12 -3.04 12.79
C THR A 162 11.24 -1.52 12.77
N ILE A 163 10.28 -0.79 13.37
CA ILE A 163 10.32 0.68 13.43
C ILE A 163 11.54 1.18 14.21
N ARG A 164 11.95 0.48 15.28
CA ARG A 164 13.16 0.83 16.05
C ARG A 164 14.46 0.71 15.24
N LYS A 165 14.44 0.07 14.07
CA LYS A 165 15.57 0.02 13.13
C LYS A 165 15.65 1.25 12.20
N ILE A 166 14.68 2.16 12.28
CA ILE A 166 14.67 3.39 11.47
C ILE A 166 15.49 4.46 12.20
N ASP A 167 16.62 4.85 11.60
CA ASP A 167 17.53 5.85 12.17
C ASP A 167 16.91 7.25 12.23
N ASN A 168 16.14 7.63 11.20
CA ASN A 168 15.52 8.95 11.12
C ASN A 168 14.36 9.04 12.12
N LEU A 169 14.52 9.87 13.16
CA LEU A 169 13.55 10.00 14.25
C LEU A 169 12.16 10.39 13.76
N SER A 170 12.07 11.32 12.81
CA SER A 170 10.78 11.79 12.26
C SER A 170 10.07 10.68 11.48
N GLN A 171 10.82 9.88 10.71
CA GLN A 171 10.26 8.73 10.00
C GLN A 171 9.83 7.62 10.96
N SER A 172 10.61 7.38 12.02
CA SER A 172 10.29 6.41 13.07
C SER A 172 9.04 6.81 13.86
N ASP A 173 8.92 8.08 14.27
CA ASP A 173 7.73 8.62 14.96
C ASP A 173 6.48 8.53 14.06
N LYS A 174 6.62 8.88 12.77
CA LYS A 174 5.56 8.71 11.78
C LYS A 174 5.15 7.23 11.61
N ALA A 175 6.11 6.32 11.64
CA ALA A 175 5.83 4.89 11.49
C ALA A 175 5.06 4.34 12.70
N PHE A 176 5.42 4.74 13.92
CA PHE A 176 4.67 4.40 15.13
C PHE A 176 3.25 4.96 15.11
N GLU A 177 3.06 6.21 14.66
CA GLU A 177 1.72 6.81 14.46
C GLU A 177 0.87 5.96 13.48
N GLU A 178 1.40 5.63 12.31
CA GLU A 178 0.68 4.82 11.31
C GLU A 178 0.36 3.40 11.81
N VAL A 179 1.28 2.76 12.55
CA VAL A 179 1.06 1.43 13.13
C VAL A 179 0.03 1.47 14.25
N ALA A 180 0.04 2.49 15.11
CA ALA A 180 -0.98 2.68 16.14
C ALA A 180 -2.38 2.84 15.52
N GLU A 181 -2.48 3.59 14.41
CA GLU A 181 -3.75 3.73 13.68
C GLU A 181 -4.25 2.38 13.13
N VAL A 182 -3.36 1.56 12.56
CA VAL A 182 -3.69 0.21 12.08
C VAL A 182 -4.15 -0.68 13.22
N GLN A 183 -3.45 -0.67 14.35
CA GLN A 183 -3.79 -1.45 15.53
C GLN A 183 -5.17 -1.06 16.09
N ALA A 184 -5.45 0.25 16.19
CA ALA A 184 -6.75 0.74 16.64
C ALA A 184 -7.88 0.36 15.68
N LYS A 185 -7.66 0.46 14.36
CA LYS A 185 -8.63 -0.03 13.36
C LYS A 185 -8.87 -1.54 13.47
N ALA A 186 -7.89 -2.29 13.94
CA ALA A 186 -8.02 -3.73 14.19
C ALA A 186 -8.47 -4.05 15.63
N GLU A 187 -9.00 -3.08 16.39
CA GLU A 187 -9.49 -3.25 17.77
C GLU A 187 -8.43 -3.66 18.80
N ARG A 188 -7.14 -3.55 18.45
CA ARG A 188 -6.00 -3.85 19.31
C ARG A 188 -5.52 -2.58 20.02
N LEU A 189 -6.40 -1.99 20.83
CA LEU A 189 -6.16 -0.68 21.45
C LEU A 189 -4.94 -0.66 22.38
N ASP A 190 -4.70 -1.73 23.15
CA ASP A 190 -3.53 -1.79 24.04
C ASP A 190 -2.22 -1.76 23.24
N GLN A 191 -2.18 -2.44 22.09
CA GLN A 191 -1.03 -2.41 21.18
C GLN A 191 -0.85 -1.04 20.53
N ALA A 192 -1.96 -0.38 20.16
CA ALA A 192 -1.94 1.00 19.66
C ALA A 192 -1.32 1.95 20.68
N LEU A 193 -1.71 1.86 21.96
CA LEU A 193 -1.15 2.69 23.02
C LEU A 193 0.32 2.40 23.29
N LEU A 194 0.75 1.14 23.23
CA LEU A 194 2.17 0.78 23.31
C LEU A 194 2.99 1.38 22.17
N SER A 195 2.48 1.35 20.94
CA SER A 195 3.13 1.99 19.78
C SER A 195 3.21 3.51 19.94
N ILE A 196 2.16 4.15 20.48
CA ILE A 196 2.17 5.60 20.75
C ILE A 196 3.20 5.96 21.82
N ALA A 197 3.39 5.10 22.84
CA ALA A 197 4.37 5.33 23.89
C ALA A 197 5.82 5.34 23.38
N ASP A 198 6.11 4.69 22.25
CA ASP A 198 7.42 4.72 21.59
C ASP A 198 7.66 6.00 20.75
N ILE A 199 6.64 6.84 20.53
CA ILE A 199 6.77 8.11 19.78
C ILE A 199 7.44 9.16 20.66
N ARG A 200 8.52 9.76 20.15
CA ARG A 200 9.28 10.79 20.91
C ARG A 200 8.66 12.17 20.78
N SER A 201 8.33 12.57 19.56
CA SER A 201 7.80 13.91 19.31
C SER A 201 6.39 14.09 19.91
N PRO A 202 6.18 15.11 20.77
CA PRO A 202 4.85 15.40 21.33
C PRO A 202 3.79 15.65 20.24
N ALA A 203 4.17 16.32 19.15
CA ALA A 203 3.25 16.59 18.05
C ALA A 203 2.76 15.29 17.37
N TYR A 204 3.66 14.31 17.17
CA TYR A 204 3.27 13.00 16.64
C TYR A 204 2.44 12.20 17.65
N ARG A 205 2.77 12.25 18.95
CA ARG A 205 1.96 11.60 20.01
C ARG A 205 0.53 12.14 20.05
N ASP A 206 0.38 13.46 19.98
CA ASP A 206 -0.93 14.12 19.94
C ASP A 206 -1.76 13.69 18.74
N ARG A 207 -1.15 13.64 17.54
CA ARG A 207 -1.86 13.15 16.34
C ARG A 207 -2.26 11.69 16.47
N ALA A 208 -1.37 10.84 16.99
CA ALA A 208 -1.65 9.42 17.15
C ALA A 208 -2.78 9.17 18.18
N HIS A 209 -2.74 9.83 19.33
CA HIS A 209 -3.83 9.81 20.31
C HIS A 209 -5.14 10.35 19.72
N GLY A 210 -5.09 11.43 18.95
CA GLY A 210 -6.25 11.96 18.23
C GLY A 210 -6.85 10.98 17.22
N ALA A 211 -6.01 10.28 16.46
CA ALA A 211 -6.43 9.25 15.52
C ALA A 211 -7.11 8.07 16.23
N VAL A 212 -6.50 7.55 17.31
CA VAL A 212 -7.10 6.48 18.13
C VAL A 212 -8.43 6.92 18.74
N SER A 213 -8.48 8.15 19.27
CA SER A 213 -9.71 8.74 19.81
C SER A 213 -10.82 8.76 18.77
N LYS A 214 -10.53 9.27 17.56
CA LYS A 214 -11.49 9.34 16.45
C LYS A 214 -11.97 7.96 16.00
N ILE A 215 -11.07 6.98 15.90
CA ILE A 215 -11.42 5.60 15.55
C ILE A 215 -12.35 4.99 16.58
N CYS A 216 -12.07 5.18 17.87
CA CYS A 216 -12.92 4.69 18.95
C CYS A 216 -14.29 5.36 18.94
N ALA A 217 -14.34 6.70 18.79
CA ALA A 217 -15.59 7.45 18.74
C ALA A 217 -16.48 7.02 17.57
N GLY A 218 -15.90 6.81 16.37
CA GLY A 218 -16.62 6.32 15.20
C GLY A 218 -17.16 4.88 15.34
N ARG A 219 -16.81 4.18 16.41
CA ARG A 219 -17.31 2.83 16.76
C ARG A 219 -18.21 2.84 17.99
N GLY A 220 -18.57 4.02 18.52
CA GLY A 220 -19.31 4.14 19.78
C GLY A 220 -18.52 3.78 21.03
N LEU A 221 -17.20 3.57 20.92
CA LEU A 221 -16.31 3.25 22.05
C LEU A 221 -15.89 4.53 22.78
N TYR A 222 -16.87 5.30 23.27
CA TYR A 222 -16.63 6.63 23.82
C TYR A 222 -15.72 6.66 25.05
N PRO A 223 -15.77 5.70 26.00
CA PRO A 223 -14.82 5.68 27.12
C PRO A 223 -13.36 5.51 26.68
N GLN A 224 -13.11 4.69 25.65
CA GLN A 224 -11.79 4.50 25.05
C GLN A 224 -11.36 5.76 24.29
N ALA A 225 -12.29 6.37 23.56
CA ALA A 225 -12.05 7.61 22.84
C ALA A 225 -11.63 8.74 23.79
N LEU A 226 -12.39 8.93 24.88
CA LEU A 226 -12.11 9.94 25.90
C LEU A 226 -10.72 9.74 26.53
N ARG A 227 -10.39 8.50 26.93
CA ARG A 227 -9.06 8.18 27.47
C ARG A 227 -7.93 8.52 26.51
N ALA A 228 -8.12 8.29 25.21
CA ALA A 228 -7.13 8.68 24.20
C ALA A 228 -7.06 10.20 24.03
N ALA A 229 -8.19 10.90 23.98
CA ALA A 229 -8.25 12.36 23.89
C ALA A 229 -7.58 13.05 25.09
N GLU A 230 -7.77 12.54 26.30
CA GLU A 230 -7.16 13.08 27.54
C GLU A 230 -5.63 13.03 27.54
N LYS A 231 -5.02 12.14 26.74
CA LYS A 231 -3.57 12.05 26.58
C LYS A 231 -2.98 13.07 25.61
N ILE A 232 -3.82 13.80 24.88
CA ILE A 232 -3.39 14.85 23.95
C ILE A 232 -2.96 16.08 24.75
N GLU A 233 -1.69 16.48 24.60
CA GLU A 233 -1.08 17.58 25.34
C GLU A 233 -1.50 18.93 24.77
N ASN A 234 -1.55 19.07 23.44
CA ASN A 234 -2.00 20.31 22.80
C ASN A 234 -3.51 20.56 23.04
N PRO A 235 -3.89 21.67 23.70
CA PRO A 235 -5.29 21.92 24.06
C PRO A 235 -6.25 22.03 22.87
N TYR A 236 -5.79 22.56 21.74
CA TYR A 236 -6.59 22.67 20.53
C TYR A 236 -6.88 21.28 19.94
N ASN A 237 -5.85 20.45 19.77
CA ASN A 237 -6.00 19.07 19.29
C ASN A 237 -6.90 18.25 20.22
N ARG A 238 -6.75 18.42 21.55
CA ARG A 238 -7.61 17.80 22.54
C ARG A 238 -9.07 18.24 22.38
N GLY A 239 -9.31 19.54 22.22
CA GLY A 239 -10.64 20.08 21.97
C GLY A 239 -11.29 19.48 20.72
N GLN A 240 -10.54 19.34 19.62
CA GLN A 240 -11.02 18.70 18.39
C GLN A 240 -11.40 17.22 18.60
N ALA A 241 -10.60 16.47 19.36
CA ALA A 241 -10.92 15.09 19.69
C ALA A 241 -12.19 14.98 20.56
N LEU A 242 -12.35 15.84 21.55
CA LEU A 242 -13.56 15.90 22.41
C LEU A 242 -14.81 16.29 21.62
N LEU A 243 -14.71 17.25 20.70
CA LEU A 243 -15.81 17.62 19.80
C LEU A 243 -16.25 16.42 18.94
N THR A 244 -15.29 15.67 18.38
CA THR A 244 -15.58 14.47 17.59
C THR A 244 -16.31 13.40 18.42
N ILE A 245 -15.93 13.22 19.68
CA ILE A 245 -16.60 12.29 20.61
C ILE A 245 -18.04 12.74 20.85
N LEU A 246 -18.25 14.02 21.19
CA LEU A 246 -19.56 14.56 21.50
C LEU A 246 -20.50 14.51 20.28
N GLU A 247 -20.01 14.91 19.10
CA GLU A 247 -20.75 14.82 17.84
C GLU A 247 -21.18 13.37 17.57
N GLY A 248 -20.27 12.41 17.76
CA GLY A 248 -20.58 10.99 17.62
C GLY A 248 -21.66 10.51 18.59
N GLN A 249 -21.71 11.02 19.82
CA GLN A 249 -22.75 10.67 20.80
C GLN A 249 -24.12 11.26 20.43
N ILE A 250 -24.16 12.52 20.01
CA ILE A 250 -25.40 13.21 19.63
C ILE A 250 -26.03 12.53 18.40
N LEU A 251 -25.25 12.33 17.34
CA LEU A 251 -25.75 11.76 16.09
C LEU A 251 -26.16 10.28 16.22
N ALA A 252 -25.50 9.51 17.08
CA ALA A 252 -25.93 8.14 17.39
C ALA A 252 -27.26 8.13 18.16
N GLY A 253 -27.44 9.05 19.11
CA GLY A 253 -28.68 9.17 19.87
C GLY A 253 -29.90 9.58 19.02
N GLU A 254 -29.69 10.33 17.94
CA GLU A 254 -30.75 10.67 16.97
C GLU A 254 -31.21 9.48 16.13
N GLN A 255 -30.34 8.48 15.91
CA GLN A 255 -30.67 7.28 15.13
C GLN A 255 -31.38 6.19 15.95
N GLU A 256 -31.28 6.25 17.29
CA GLU A 256 -31.93 5.33 18.22
C GLU A 256 -33.27 5.86 18.78
N ALA A 257 -33.65 7.10 18.45
CA ALA A 257 -34.95 7.66 18.79
C ALA A 257 -36.06 7.06 17.88
N PRO A 258 -37.18 6.53 18.44
CA PRO A 258 -38.21 5.80 17.70
C PRO A 258 -39.06 6.65 16.74
#